data_AF-J4K7N3-F1
#
_entry.id   AF-J4K7N3-F1
#
_cell.length_a   1.000
_cell.length_b   1.000
_cell.length_c   1.000
_cell.angle_alpha   90.00
_cell.angle_beta   90.00
_cell.angle_gamma   90.00
#
_symmetry.space_group_name_H-M   'P 1'
#
loop_
_entity.id
_entity.type
_entity.pdbx_description
1 polymer ?
#
loop_
_entity_poly.entity_id
_entity_poly.type
_entity_poly.pdbx_seq_one_letter_code
_entity_poly.pdbx_strand_id
1 'polypeptide(L)'
;LYNTKSQIESGIQDLDDKIEKLEFFISQVSQYFSDSLEVLSLAIQGATQLSKVITDSDGNYYADGLDMSWVQKMKDVKIENQKIETSIPISKKQKSIQTLQQQYGFSQTESEILLKLYASMEKKYGTKKANVEFFKIVASYSYGDKSYGAWQIVAGLYSPNGVNGIIVGINDKLKYILKKYGLKDYEIDMIQKAIQNQHNFARLEKIEEGDTNDEIKGKLNLASEKAYGQGNYNKLDEKQKARVRELLFQFGGTIDYSHMAATISAHFTDNHGIENEDDLAGWQGDVAGAMGISPSLGNDDYRSDLDAVNIYHKMKNGDSVVDVTNSYYDSVERTSGYRAYEFVQNIGEGDYTKGMKKLEETYKLYVSSHSSEQSSTFEKFMNAIQHFQKDLDKPNPSIGEQNVK
;
A
#
# COMPACT_ATOMS: atom_id res chain seq x y z
N LEU A 1 3.24 -26.32 25.02
CA LEU A 1 1.89 -25.84 24.62
C LEU A 1 1.98 -24.52 23.88
N TYR A 2 2.47 -23.42 24.49
CA TYR A 2 2.64 -22.12 23.80
C TYR A 2 3.58 -22.19 22.59
N ASN A 3 4.77 -22.76 22.77
CA ASN A 3 5.77 -22.91 21.70
C ASN A 3 5.29 -23.81 20.52
N THR A 4 4.47 -24.81 20.83
CA THR A 4 3.84 -25.69 19.83
C THR A 4 2.74 -24.95 19.06
N LYS A 5 2.03 -24.02 19.70
CA LYS A 5 0.98 -23.20 19.08
C LYS A 5 1.58 -22.18 18.11
N SER A 6 2.64 -21.46 18.51
CA SER A 6 3.35 -20.50 17.65
C SER A 6 3.97 -21.17 16.42
N GLN A 7 4.56 -22.36 16.57
CA GLN A 7 5.05 -23.15 15.43
C GLN A 7 3.94 -23.61 14.48
N ILE A 8 2.77 -23.96 15.02
CA ILE A 8 1.60 -24.33 14.21
C ILE A 8 1.03 -23.09 13.50
N GLU A 9 0.96 -21.94 14.17
CA GLU A 9 0.50 -20.67 13.59
C GLU A 9 1.43 -20.18 12.48
N SER A 10 2.75 -20.22 12.68
CA SER A 10 3.73 -19.94 11.63
C SER A 10 3.65 -20.92 10.46
N GLY A 11 3.40 -22.20 10.74
CA GLY A 11 3.21 -23.23 9.71
C GLY A 11 1.92 -23.04 8.90
N ILE A 12 0.84 -22.58 9.55
CA ILE A 12 -0.42 -22.21 8.89
C ILE A 12 -0.20 -20.98 8.01
N GLN A 13 0.50 -19.96 8.49
CA GLN A 13 0.81 -18.75 7.73
C GLN A 13 1.64 -19.06 6.46
N ASP A 14 2.65 -19.93 6.55
CA ASP A 14 3.44 -20.36 5.38
C ASP A 14 2.63 -21.20 4.38
N LEU A 15 1.66 -21.98 4.87
CA LEU A 15 0.74 -22.72 4.01
C LEU A 15 -0.26 -21.80 3.31
N ASP A 16 -0.81 -20.81 4.02
CA ASP A 16 -1.71 -19.80 3.46
C ASP A 16 -0.99 -18.96 2.39
N ASP A 17 0.26 -18.53 2.64
CA ASP A 17 1.11 -17.84 1.66
C ASP A 17 1.35 -18.68 0.38
N LYS A 18 1.48 -20.00 0.52
CA LYS A 18 1.67 -20.92 -0.62
C LYS A 18 0.38 -21.17 -1.36
N ILE A 19 -0.74 -21.29 -0.65
CA ILE A 19 -2.08 -21.42 -1.22
C ILE A 19 -2.43 -20.15 -1.98
N GLU A 20 -2.18 -18.97 -1.43
CA GLU A 20 -2.41 -17.68 -2.10
C GLU A 20 -1.56 -17.55 -3.37
N LYS A 21 -0.27 -17.95 -3.34
CA LYS A 21 0.58 -18.00 -4.54
C LYS A 21 0.06 -18.98 -5.60
N LEU A 22 -0.51 -20.11 -5.18
CA LEU A 22 -1.09 -21.12 -6.07
C LEU A 22 -2.43 -20.68 -6.65
N GLU A 23 -3.32 -20.10 -5.84
CA GLU A 23 -4.59 -19.53 -6.26
C GLU A 23 -4.37 -18.31 -7.17
N PHE A 24 -3.34 -17.50 -6.88
CA PHE A 24 -2.86 -16.44 -7.75
C PHE A 24 -2.33 -16.99 -9.07
N PHE A 25 -1.45 -17.99 -9.03
CA PHE A 25 -0.97 -18.65 -10.25
C PHE A 25 -2.15 -19.19 -11.06
N ILE A 26 -3.08 -19.93 -10.44
CA ILE A 26 -4.26 -20.47 -11.11
C ILE A 26 -5.14 -19.35 -11.67
N SER A 27 -5.49 -18.32 -10.91
CA SER A 27 -6.36 -17.23 -11.38
C SER A 27 -5.75 -16.45 -12.55
N GLN A 28 -4.43 -16.20 -12.52
CA GLN A 28 -3.75 -15.51 -13.60
C GLN A 28 -3.51 -16.42 -14.79
N VAL A 29 -3.17 -17.68 -14.57
CA VAL A 29 -2.74 -18.63 -15.61
C VAL A 29 -3.92 -19.29 -16.30
N SER A 30 -4.96 -19.67 -15.56
CA SER A 30 -6.13 -20.37 -16.12
C SER A 30 -6.83 -19.58 -17.22
N GLN A 31 -6.87 -18.24 -17.12
CA GLN A 31 -7.42 -17.41 -18.20
C GLN A 31 -6.56 -17.47 -19.47
N TYR A 32 -5.23 -17.55 -19.37
CA TYR A 32 -4.32 -17.65 -20.52
C TYR A 32 -4.39 -19.01 -21.23
N PHE A 33 -4.78 -20.05 -20.50
CA PHE A 33 -4.90 -21.40 -21.04
C PHE A 33 -6.34 -21.80 -21.37
N SER A 34 -7.34 -20.95 -21.09
CA SER A 34 -8.76 -21.30 -21.31
C SER A 34 -9.04 -21.68 -22.78
N ASP A 35 -8.61 -20.86 -23.73
CA ASP A 35 -8.66 -21.16 -25.17
C ASP A 35 -7.86 -22.44 -25.51
N SER A 36 -6.67 -22.60 -24.91
CA SER A 36 -5.80 -23.76 -25.16
C SER A 36 -6.39 -25.08 -24.63
N LEU A 37 -7.12 -25.02 -23.51
CA LEU A 37 -7.80 -26.15 -22.90
C LEU A 37 -9.07 -26.53 -23.69
N GLU A 38 -9.79 -25.54 -24.23
CA GLU A 38 -10.90 -25.77 -25.15
C GLU A 38 -10.39 -26.43 -26.45
N VAL A 39 -9.30 -25.93 -27.02
CA VAL A 39 -8.63 -26.55 -28.18
C VAL A 39 -8.20 -27.97 -27.87
N LEU A 40 -7.55 -28.21 -26.72
CA LEU A 40 -7.10 -29.55 -26.31
C LEU A 40 -8.29 -30.50 -26.12
N SER A 41 -9.37 -30.05 -25.50
CA SER A 41 -10.60 -30.84 -25.30
C SER A 41 -11.24 -31.24 -26.64
N LEU A 42 -11.34 -30.30 -27.58
CA LEU A 42 -11.86 -30.56 -28.92
C LEU A 42 -10.97 -31.52 -29.71
N ALA A 43 -9.64 -31.40 -29.57
CA ALA A 43 -8.68 -32.33 -30.18
C ALA A 43 -8.81 -33.76 -29.61
N ILE A 44 -8.99 -33.90 -28.30
CA ILE A 44 -9.22 -35.20 -27.63
C ILE A 44 -10.56 -35.80 -28.08
N GLN A 45 -11.62 -34.99 -28.19
CA GLN A 45 -12.91 -35.42 -28.73
C GLN A 45 -12.76 -35.92 -30.17
N GLY A 46 -12.05 -35.18 -31.02
CA GLY A 46 -11.75 -35.57 -32.39
C GLY A 46 -11.00 -36.90 -32.48
N ALA A 47 -9.94 -37.06 -31.70
CA ALA A 47 -9.17 -38.31 -31.64
C ALA A 47 -10.03 -39.50 -31.19
N THR A 48 -10.93 -39.28 -30.21
CA THR A 48 -11.84 -40.31 -29.68
C THR A 48 -12.92 -40.71 -30.68
N GLN A 49 -13.38 -39.80 -31.54
CA GLN A 49 -14.33 -40.15 -32.61
C GLN A 49 -13.60 -40.85 -33.76
N LEU A 50 -12.43 -40.36 -34.15
CA LEU A 50 -11.63 -40.98 -35.21
C LEU A 50 -11.12 -42.38 -34.82
N SER A 51 -10.87 -42.64 -33.54
CA SER A 51 -10.49 -43.98 -33.07
C SER A 51 -11.60 -45.03 -33.20
N LYS A 52 -12.85 -44.60 -33.46
CA LYS A 52 -13.99 -45.51 -33.71
C LYS A 52 -14.15 -45.84 -35.19
N VAL A 53 -13.34 -45.25 -36.08
CA VAL A 53 -13.33 -45.60 -37.50
C VAL A 53 -12.86 -47.05 -37.62
N ILE A 54 -13.71 -47.88 -38.22
CA ILE A 54 -13.39 -49.29 -38.49
C ILE A 54 -12.90 -49.37 -39.93
N THR A 55 -11.85 -50.15 -40.15
CA THR A 55 -11.33 -50.46 -41.50
C THR A 55 -11.65 -51.91 -41.81
N ASP A 56 -12.22 -52.19 -42.98
CA ASP A 56 -12.39 -53.57 -43.44
C ASP A 56 -11.10 -54.15 -44.03
N SER A 57 -11.14 -55.45 -44.37
CA SER A 57 -10.00 -56.17 -44.95
C SER A 57 -9.56 -55.64 -46.32
N ASP A 58 -10.42 -54.86 -46.99
CA ASP A 58 -10.17 -54.28 -48.30
C ASP A 58 -9.64 -52.83 -48.20
N GLY A 59 -9.52 -52.30 -46.99
CA GLY A 59 -9.00 -50.96 -46.72
C GLY A 59 -10.05 -49.84 -46.79
N ASN A 60 -11.35 -50.16 -46.82
CA ASN A 60 -12.41 -49.16 -46.77
C ASN A 60 -12.64 -48.69 -45.33
N TYR A 61 -12.86 -47.39 -45.16
CA TYR A 61 -13.12 -46.76 -43.86
C TYR A 61 -14.60 -46.43 -43.71
N TYR A 62 -15.19 -46.82 -42.58
CA TYR A 62 -16.58 -46.53 -42.26
C TYR A 62 -16.64 -45.49 -41.15
N ALA A 63 -17.22 -44.33 -41.47
CA ALA A 63 -17.36 -43.18 -40.57
C ALA A 63 -18.83 -42.87 -40.21
N ASP A 64 -19.77 -43.72 -40.61
CA ASP A 64 -21.19 -43.56 -40.29
C ASP A 64 -21.42 -43.64 -38.77
N GLY A 65 -22.09 -42.63 -38.23
CA GLY A 65 -22.38 -42.51 -36.79
C GLY A 65 -21.33 -41.76 -35.97
N LEU A 66 -20.26 -41.25 -36.58
CA LEU A 66 -19.30 -40.38 -35.89
C LEU A 66 -19.84 -38.97 -35.69
N ASP A 67 -19.67 -38.43 -34.48
CA ASP A 67 -19.95 -37.02 -34.22
C ASP A 67 -18.76 -36.17 -34.70
N MET A 68 -18.96 -35.48 -35.83
CA MET A 68 -17.96 -34.60 -36.43
C MET A 68 -18.17 -33.11 -36.07
N SER A 69 -19.07 -32.80 -35.12
CA SER A 69 -19.32 -31.42 -34.69
C SER A 69 -18.07 -30.72 -34.12
N TRP A 70 -17.11 -31.50 -33.61
CA TRP A 70 -15.82 -31.00 -33.13
C TRP A 70 -15.03 -30.27 -34.23
N VAL A 71 -15.15 -30.66 -35.50
CA VAL A 71 -14.42 -30.01 -36.61
C VAL A 71 -14.88 -28.57 -36.78
N GLN A 72 -16.18 -28.33 -36.70
CA GLN A 72 -16.74 -26.99 -36.82
C GLN A 72 -16.43 -26.17 -35.56
N LYS A 73 -16.65 -26.76 -34.37
CA LYS A 73 -16.28 -26.13 -33.09
C LYS A 73 -14.81 -25.72 -33.06
N MET A 74 -13.90 -26.56 -33.56
CA MET A 74 -12.46 -26.29 -33.64
C MET A 74 -12.15 -25.09 -34.55
N LYS A 75 -12.86 -24.93 -35.66
CA LYS A 75 -12.72 -23.76 -36.55
C LYS A 75 -13.30 -22.48 -35.95
N ASP A 76 -14.30 -22.63 -35.09
CA ASP A 76 -14.99 -21.52 -34.45
C ASP A 76 -14.34 -21.07 -33.14
N VAL A 77 -13.38 -21.84 -32.60
CA VAL A 77 -12.59 -21.41 -31.43
C VAL A 77 -11.82 -20.15 -31.79
N LYS A 78 -12.15 -19.07 -31.09
CA LYS A 78 -11.52 -17.77 -31.25
C LYS A 78 -10.36 -17.69 -30.27
N ILE A 79 -9.14 -17.89 -30.76
CA ILE A 79 -7.92 -17.75 -29.95
C ILE A 79 -7.64 -16.26 -29.73
N GLU A 80 -7.84 -15.79 -28.51
CA GLU A 80 -7.52 -14.42 -28.13
C GLU A 80 -6.12 -14.36 -27.52
N ASN A 81 -5.20 -13.68 -28.20
CA ASN A 81 -3.95 -13.29 -27.56
C ASN A 81 -4.28 -12.30 -26.44
N GLN A 82 -4.30 -12.76 -25.19
CA GLN A 82 -4.44 -11.85 -24.05
C GLN A 82 -3.30 -10.84 -24.12
N LYS A 83 -3.65 -9.56 -24.34
CA LYS A 83 -2.69 -8.47 -24.31
C LYS A 83 -2.20 -8.35 -22.88
N ILE A 84 -0.92 -8.65 -22.67
CA ILE A 84 -0.25 -8.30 -21.44
C ILE A 84 -0.31 -6.77 -21.30
N GLU A 85 -1.04 -6.26 -20.31
CA GLU A 85 -0.86 -4.87 -19.87
C GLU A 85 0.44 -4.78 -19.04
N THR A 86 1.58 -4.76 -19.71
CA THR A 86 2.89 -4.57 -19.07
C THR A 86 3.34 -3.12 -19.22
N SER A 87 2.79 -2.22 -18.39
CA SER A 87 3.51 -0.97 -18.09
C SER A 87 4.62 -1.21 -17.07
N ILE A 88 4.51 -2.26 -16.24
CA ILE A 88 5.47 -2.60 -15.18
C ILE A 88 6.01 -4.03 -15.41
N PRO A 89 7.33 -4.25 -15.47
CA PRO A 89 7.93 -5.58 -15.44
C PRO A 89 7.41 -6.41 -14.25
N ILE A 90 7.11 -7.70 -14.48
CA ILE A 90 6.47 -8.59 -13.48
C ILE A 90 7.22 -8.59 -12.14
N SER A 91 8.55 -8.60 -12.16
CA SER A 91 9.38 -8.54 -10.93
C SER A 91 9.20 -7.23 -10.16
N LYS A 92 9.11 -6.09 -10.87
CA LYS A 92 8.86 -4.77 -10.26
C LYS A 92 7.46 -4.70 -9.69
N LYS A 93 6.44 -5.19 -10.41
CA LYS A 93 5.05 -5.26 -9.93
C LYS A 93 4.98 -6.08 -8.64
N GLN A 94 5.60 -7.26 -8.62
CA GLN A 94 5.58 -8.13 -7.45
C GLN A 94 6.27 -7.50 -6.24
N LYS A 95 7.42 -6.85 -6.43
CA LYS A 95 8.08 -6.12 -5.33
C LYS A 95 7.19 -4.98 -4.81
N SER A 96 6.51 -4.24 -5.68
CA SER A 96 5.59 -3.19 -5.23
C SER A 96 4.41 -3.73 -4.45
N ILE A 97 3.87 -4.88 -4.82
CA ILE A 97 2.80 -5.53 -4.04
C ILE A 97 3.33 -5.95 -2.66
N GLN A 98 4.52 -6.55 -2.59
CA GLN A 98 5.15 -6.90 -1.32
C GLN A 98 5.38 -5.67 -0.44
N THR A 99 5.83 -4.56 -1.02
CA THR A 99 5.99 -3.29 -0.32
C THR A 99 4.65 -2.79 0.22
N LEU A 100 3.59 -2.80 -0.60
CA LEU A 100 2.26 -2.36 -0.17
C LEU A 100 1.69 -3.23 0.96
N GLN A 101 1.92 -4.53 0.91
CA GLN A 101 1.57 -5.50 1.97
C GLN A 101 2.36 -5.25 3.25
N GLN A 102 3.69 -5.18 3.16
CA GLN A 102 4.56 -5.14 4.34
C GLN A 102 4.54 -3.78 5.05
N GLN A 103 4.49 -2.68 4.30
CA GLN A 103 4.58 -1.34 4.87
C GLN A 103 3.21 -0.81 5.30
N TYR A 104 2.14 -1.19 4.60
CA TYR A 104 0.80 -0.60 4.78
C TYR A 104 -0.30 -1.63 5.06
N GLY A 105 -0.04 -2.94 4.95
CA GLY A 105 -1.02 -3.98 5.27
C GLY A 105 -2.06 -4.27 4.18
N PHE A 106 -1.95 -3.68 2.98
CA PHE A 106 -2.90 -3.97 1.91
C PHE A 106 -2.81 -5.43 1.46
N SER A 107 -3.94 -6.05 1.15
CA SER A 107 -3.98 -7.40 0.54
C SER A 107 -3.39 -7.39 -0.88
N GLN A 108 -3.16 -8.59 -1.44
CA GLN A 108 -2.75 -8.75 -2.83
C GLN A 108 -3.72 -8.02 -3.78
N THR A 109 -5.02 -8.22 -3.60
CA THR A 109 -6.06 -7.63 -4.47
C THR A 109 -6.09 -6.10 -4.36
N GLU A 110 -6.04 -5.55 -3.14
CA GLU A 110 -6.02 -4.10 -2.92
C GLU A 110 -4.77 -3.48 -3.55
N SER A 111 -3.61 -4.13 -3.39
CA SER A 111 -2.34 -3.70 -3.97
C SER A 111 -2.37 -3.70 -5.50
N GLU A 112 -2.96 -4.73 -6.11
CA GLU A 112 -3.11 -4.80 -7.56
C GLU A 112 -4.00 -3.70 -8.13
N ILE A 113 -5.08 -3.35 -7.43
CA ILE A 113 -5.96 -2.25 -7.86
C ILE A 113 -5.22 -0.91 -7.77
N LEU A 114 -4.45 -0.67 -6.71
CA LEU A 114 -3.62 0.54 -6.57
C LEU A 114 -2.58 0.64 -7.70
N LEU A 115 -1.90 -0.46 -8.04
CA LEU A 115 -0.93 -0.48 -9.13
C LEU A 115 -1.60 -0.33 -10.51
N LYS A 116 -2.78 -0.93 -10.71
CA LYS A 116 -3.59 -0.75 -11.92
C LYS A 116 -3.98 0.71 -12.11
N LEU A 117 -4.39 1.38 -11.04
CA LEU A 117 -4.71 2.81 -11.04
C LEU A 117 -3.48 3.63 -11.48
N TYR A 118 -2.32 3.41 -10.84
CA TYR A 118 -1.09 4.12 -11.18
C TYR A 118 -0.66 3.87 -12.64
N ALA A 119 -0.57 2.61 -13.05
CA ALA A 119 -0.21 2.20 -14.41
C ALA A 119 -1.09 2.87 -15.48
N SER A 120 -2.39 2.96 -15.22
CA SER A 120 -3.36 3.58 -16.13
C SER A 120 -3.14 5.09 -16.27
N MET A 121 -2.77 5.77 -15.18
CA MET A 121 -2.44 7.20 -15.21
C MET A 121 -1.10 7.45 -15.89
N GLU A 122 -0.08 6.64 -15.59
CA GLU A 122 1.25 6.74 -16.19
C GLU A 122 1.19 6.57 -17.71
N LYS A 123 0.50 5.54 -18.18
CA LYS A 123 0.28 5.30 -19.62
C LYS A 123 -0.39 6.47 -20.33
N LYS A 124 -1.25 7.21 -19.62
CA LYS A 124 -2.08 8.27 -20.20
C LYS A 124 -1.45 9.65 -20.16
N TYR A 125 -0.68 9.93 -19.11
CA TYR A 125 -0.20 11.28 -18.80
C TYR A 125 1.30 11.38 -18.61
N GLY A 126 2.03 10.27 -18.64
CA GLY A 126 3.43 10.18 -18.29
C GLY A 126 3.68 10.18 -16.78
N THR A 127 4.87 9.75 -16.40
CA THR A 127 5.27 9.45 -15.02
C THR A 127 5.11 10.65 -14.08
N LYS A 128 5.62 11.83 -14.44
CA LYS A 128 5.54 13.04 -13.59
C LYS A 128 4.10 13.38 -13.19
N LYS A 129 3.18 13.39 -14.15
CA LYS A 129 1.78 13.73 -13.86
C LYS A 129 1.05 12.59 -13.13
N ALA A 130 1.38 11.35 -13.44
CA ALA A 130 0.82 10.19 -12.74
C ALA A 130 1.22 10.14 -11.27
N ASN A 131 2.47 10.47 -10.94
CA ASN A 131 2.97 10.55 -9.57
C ASN A 131 2.13 11.51 -8.71
N VAL A 132 1.96 12.74 -9.19
CA VAL A 132 1.18 13.78 -8.49
C VAL A 132 -0.28 13.35 -8.35
N GLU A 133 -0.89 12.91 -9.44
CA GLU A 133 -2.31 12.54 -9.46
C GLU A 133 -2.60 11.32 -8.57
N PHE A 134 -1.70 10.34 -8.54
CA PHE A 134 -1.84 9.14 -7.73
C PHE A 134 -1.91 9.46 -6.25
N PHE A 135 -0.95 10.21 -5.72
CA PHE A 135 -0.95 10.56 -4.31
C PHE A 135 -2.11 11.48 -3.93
N LYS A 136 -2.51 12.40 -4.81
CA LYS A 136 -3.73 13.21 -4.60
C LYS A 136 -4.97 12.32 -4.42
N ILE A 137 -5.15 11.33 -5.30
CA ILE A 137 -6.29 10.41 -5.23
C ILE A 137 -6.24 9.59 -3.94
N VAL A 138 -5.10 8.99 -3.61
CA VAL A 138 -4.92 8.18 -2.39
C VAL A 138 -5.23 9.01 -1.14
N ALA A 139 -4.64 10.20 -1.01
CA ALA A 139 -4.85 11.09 0.13
C ALA A 139 -6.31 11.54 0.26
N SER A 140 -6.99 11.79 -0.87
CA SER A 140 -8.37 12.30 -0.88
C SER A 140 -9.38 11.38 -0.20
N TYR A 141 -9.09 10.08 -0.10
CA TYR A 141 -9.95 9.12 0.60
C TYR A 141 -10.10 9.40 2.09
N SER A 142 -9.07 9.97 2.72
CA SER A 142 -9.02 10.19 4.16
C SER A 142 -8.95 11.68 4.51
N TYR A 143 -8.31 12.51 3.68
CA TYR A 143 -8.05 13.93 3.95
C TYR A 143 -8.91 14.89 3.11
N GLY A 144 -9.65 14.38 2.12
CA GLY A 144 -10.44 15.22 1.21
C GLY A 144 -11.56 16.03 1.88
N ASP A 145 -11.92 15.77 3.15
CA ASP A 145 -13.02 16.46 3.83
C ASP A 145 -12.69 16.99 5.23
N LYS A 146 -11.53 16.60 5.79
CA LYS A 146 -11.29 16.74 7.24
C LYS A 146 -11.00 18.18 7.71
N SER A 147 -10.91 19.16 6.81
CA SER A 147 -10.33 20.47 7.15
C SER A 147 -10.98 21.67 6.43
N TYR A 148 -12.30 21.64 6.17
CA TYR A 148 -13.04 22.77 5.59
C TYR A 148 -12.44 23.34 4.28
N GLY A 149 -11.82 22.51 3.44
CA GLY A 149 -11.16 22.97 2.22
C GLY A 149 -9.64 23.12 2.32
N ALA A 150 -9.03 23.01 3.51
CA ALA A 150 -7.59 23.28 3.65
C ALA A 150 -6.72 22.33 2.82
N TRP A 151 -7.03 21.03 2.79
CA TRP A 151 -6.27 20.06 2.00
C TRP A 151 -6.46 20.21 0.48
N GLN A 152 -7.56 20.81 0.03
CA GLN A 152 -7.75 21.19 -1.37
C GLN A 152 -6.78 22.29 -1.77
N ILE A 153 -6.46 23.18 -0.84
CA ILE A 153 -5.49 24.25 -1.05
C ILE A 153 -4.10 23.63 -0.95
N VAL A 154 -3.71 23.18 0.25
CA VAL A 154 -2.36 22.73 0.59
C VAL A 154 -1.84 21.61 -0.31
N ALA A 155 -2.68 20.60 -0.59
CA ALA A 155 -2.25 19.41 -1.33
C ALA A 155 -3.02 19.18 -2.64
N GLY A 156 -3.89 20.12 -3.03
CA GLY A 156 -4.69 19.98 -4.25
C GLY A 156 -5.63 18.77 -4.24
N LEU A 157 -6.07 18.30 -3.07
CA LEU A 157 -6.88 17.08 -2.95
C LEU A 157 -8.28 17.23 -3.56
N TYR A 158 -8.87 16.10 -3.92
CA TYR A 158 -10.26 16.02 -4.36
C TYR A 158 -11.21 16.14 -3.16
N SER A 159 -12.13 17.11 -3.23
CA SER A 159 -13.21 17.27 -2.25
C SER A 159 -14.35 16.26 -2.51
N PRO A 160 -14.96 15.64 -1.49
CA PRO A 160 -16.24 14.99 -1.62
C PRO A 160 -17.37 16.04 -1.65
N ASN A 161 -18.44 15.77 -2.39
CA ASN A 161 -19.62 16.64 -2.41
C ASN A 161 -20.39 16.40 -1.12
N GLY A 162 -20.37 17.35 -0.19
CA GLY A 162 -21.32 17.41 0.91
C GLY A 162 -22.39 18.47 0.65
N VAL A 163 -23.63 18.05 0.38
CA VAL A 163 -24.81 18.91 0.58
C VAL A 163 -25.37 18.52 1.96
N ASN A 164 -25.54 19.49 2.86
CA ASN A 164 -26.14 19.31 4.20
C ASN A 164 -25.37 18.43 5.21
N GLY A 165 -24.04 18.52 5.26
CA GLY A 165 -23.29 18.10 6.45
C GLY A 165 -23.23 16.59 6.73
N ILE A 166 -23.63 15.74 5.79
CA ILE A 166 -23.35 14.30 5.81
C ILE A 166 -22.30 14.03 4.74
N ILE A 167 -21.07 13.74 5.16
CA ILE A 167 -20.01 13.30 4.24
C ILE A 167 -19.85 11.79 4.35
N VAL A 168 -20.04 11.09 3.23
CA VAL A 168 -19.61 9.70 3.07
C VAL A 168 -19.09 9.49 1.65
N GLY A 169 -17.77 9.35 1.51
CA GLY A 169 -17.12 8.74 0.34
C GLY A 169 -16.78 9.64 -0.86
N ILE A 170 -16.15 8.99 -1.86
CA ILE A 170 -15.78 9.55 -3.17
C ILE A 170 -17.01 10.21 -3.81
N ASN A 171 -16.90 11.48 -4.23
CA ASN A 171 -17.98 12.09 -5.01
C ASN A 171 -18.08 11.53 -6.43
N ASP A 172 -19.20 11.78 -7.11
CA ASP A 172 -19.41 11.33 -8.49
C ASP A 172 -18.28 11.76 -9.42
N LYS A 173 -17.62 12.90 -9.14
CA LYS A 173 -16.48 13.40 -9.91
C LYS A 173 -15.24 12.51 -9.76
N LEU A 174 -14.80 12.20 -8.55
CA LEU A 174 -13.64 11.32 -8.33
C LEU A 174 -13.98 9.89 -8.78
N LYS A 175 -15.21 9.42 -8.58
CA LYS A 175 -15.67 8.13 -9.08
C LYS A 175 -15.61 8.06 -10.60
N TYR A 176 -16.03 9.12 -11.29
CA TYR A 176 -15.92 9.26 -12.73
C TYR A 176 -14.45 9.26 -13.20
N ILE A 177 -13.56 9.97 -12.49
CA ILE A 177 -12.12 10.01 -12.78
C ILE A 177 -11.52 8.60 -12.67
N LEU A 178 -11.81 7.86 -11.59
CA LEU A 178 -11.31 6.49 -11.38
C LEU A 178 -11.81 5.52 -12.45
N LYS A 179 -13.07 5.63 -12.86
CA LYS A 179 -13.60 4.86 -14.01
C LYS A 179 -12.88 5.17 -15.31
N LYS A 180 -12.51 6.44 -15.53
CA LYS A 180 -11.71 6.87 -16.69
C LYS A 180 -10.27 6.33 -16.65
N TYR A 181 -9.81 5.85 -15.50
CA TYR A 181 -8.55 5.11 -15.31
C TYR A 181 -8.75 3.59 -15.30
N GLY A 182 -9.92 3.10 -15.71
CA GLY A 182 -10.15 1.67 -15.93
C GLY A 182 -10.55 0.89 -14.68
N LEU A 183 -10.85 1.57 -13.57
CA LEU A 183 -11.40 0.90 -12.39
C LEU A 183 -12.90 0.65 -12.51
N LYS A 184 -13.33 -0.54 -12.08
CA LYS A 184 -14.73 -0.95 -11.94
C LYS A 184 -15.30 -0.46 -10.62
N ASP A 185 -16.63 -0.39 -10.50
CA ASP A 185 -17.30 0.10 -9.30
C ASP A 185 -16.90 -0.66 -8.02
N TYR A 186 -16.75 -1.99 -8.09
CA TYR A 186 -16.31 -2.78 -6.94
C TYR A 186 -14.83 -2.55 -6.58
N GLU A 187 -13.96 -2.28 -7.57
CA GLU A 187 -12.55 -1.99 -7.32
C GLU A 187 -12.42 -0.65 -6.59
N ILE A 188 -13.22 0.33 -7.00
CA ILE A 188 -13.28 1.66 -6.39
C ILE A 188 -13.76 1.57 -4.93
N ASP A 189 -14.84 0.82 -4.67
CA ASP A 189 -15.36 0.60 -3.31
C ASP A 189 -14.35 -0.15 -2.42
N MET A 190 -13.65 -1.13 -2.99
CA MET A 190 -12.63 -1.90 -2.29
C MET A 190 -11.46 -1.03 -1.83
N ILE A 191 -10.81 -0.29 -2.74
CA ILE A 191 -9.68 0.57 -2.36
C ILE A 191 -10.10 1.72 -1.46
N GLN A 192 -11.33 2.25 -1.61
CA GLN A 192 -11.87 3.24 -0.68
C GLN A 192 -11.88 2.70 0.75
N LYS A 193 -12.51 1.54 0.95
CA LYS A 193 -12.61 0.91 2.27
C LYS A 193 -11.23 0.53 2.81
N ALA A 194 -10.36 -0.01 1.96
CA ALA A 194 -9.02 -0.40 2.34
C ALA A 194 -8.22 0.79 2.87
N ILE A 195 -8.14 1.88 2.10
CA ILE A 195 -7.37 3.08 2.45
C ILE A 195 -7.91 3.74 3.72
N GLN A 196 -9.24 3.86 3.84
CA GLN A 196 -9.86 4.46 5.02
C GLN A 196 -9.67 3.60 6.28
N ASN A 197 -9.80 2.28 6.16
CA ASN A 197 -9.54 1.36 7.27
C ASN A 197 -8.06 1.41 7.66
N GLN A 198 -7.15 1.38 6.68
CA GLN A 198 -5.71 1.47 6.89
C GLN A 198 -5.34 2.72 7.67
N HIS A 199 -5.77 3.90 7.21
CA HIS A 199 -5.58 5.18 7.90
C HIS A 199 -6.13 5.16 9.34
N ASN A 200 -7.33 4.62 9.55
CA ASN A 200 -7.96 4.61 10.88
C ASN A 200 -7.30 3.65 11.87
N PHE A 201 -6.61 2.61 11.38
CA PHE A 201 -6.02 1.53 12.18
C PHE A 201 -4.49 1.57 12.26
N ALA A 202 -3.80 2.33 11.40
CA ALA A 202 -2.33 2.38 11.31
C ALA A 202 -1.66 2.62 12.68
N ARG A 203 -2.12 3.64 13.41
CA ARG A 203 -1.63 3.96 14.77
C ARG A 203 -1.90 2.92 15.85
N LEU A 204 -2.81 1.97 15.63
CA LEU A 204 -3.16 0.99 16.65
C LEU A 204 -2.09 -0.09 16.71
N GLU A 205 -1.72 -0.51 17.91
CA GLU A 205 -0.76 -1.61 18.06
C GLU A 205 -1.40 -2.96 17.70
N LYS A 206 -0.69 -3.78 16.91
CA LYS A 206 -1.10 -5.17 16.67
C LYS A 206 -1.08 -5.96 17.97
N ILE A 207 -1.89 -7.03 18.00
CA ILE A 207 -1.76 -8.05 19.03
C ILE A 207 -0.50 -8.87 18.71
N GLU A 208 0.42 -8.97 19.66
CA GLU A 208 1.69 -9.66 19.51
C GLU A 208 1.78 -10.92 20.37
N GLU A 209 2.64 -11.85 19.95
CA GLU A 209 2.99 -13.03 20.74
C GLU A 209 3.73 -12.58 22.02
N GLY A 210 3.01 -12.54 23.14
CA GLY A 210 3.54 -12.12 24.44
C GLY A 210 2.64 -11.14 25.17
N ASP A 211 1.69 -10.52 24.47
CA ASP A 211 0.70 -9.64 25.10
C ASP A 211 -0.07 -10.36 26.21
N THR A 212 -0.20 -9.69 27.35
CA THR A 212 -1.08 -10.11 28.44
C THR A 212 -2.54 -9.98 28.04
N ASN A 213 -3.43 -10.67 28.77
CA ASN A 213 -4.87 -10.59 28.53
C ASN A 213 -5.41 -9.16 28.64
N ASP A 214 -4.83 -8.33 29.52
CA ASP A 214 -5.25 -6.94 29.70
C ASP A 214 -4.78 -6.05 28.54
N GLU A 215 -3.57 -6.27 28.01
CA GLU A 215 -3.08 -5.59 26.80
C GLU A 215 -3.92 -5.95 25.58
N ILE A 216 -4.19 -7.24 25.36
CA ILE A 216 -5.06 -7.71 24.27
C ILE A 216 -6.44 -7.05 24.37
N LYS A 217 -7.02 -7.00 25.57
CA LYS A 217 -8.32 -6.36 25.81
C LYS A 217 -8.26 -4.85 25.52
N GLY A 218 -7.18 -4.17 25.92
CA GLY A 218 -6.95 -2.76 25.61
C GLY A 218 -6.92 -2.48 24.11
N LYS A 219 -6.08 -3.22 23.38
CA LYS A 219 -5.94 -3.12 21.92
C LYS A 219 -7.27 -3.38 21.20
N LEU A 220 -8.00 -4.42 21.59
CA LEU A 220 -9.31 -4.74 21.02
C LEU A 220 -10.38 -3.68 21.32
N ASN A 221 -10.38 -3.07 22.50
CA ASN A 221 -11.31 -2.00 22.84
C ASN A 221 -11.06 -0.74 22.01
N LEU A 222 -9.80 -0.35 21.82
CA LEU A 222 -9.43 0.77 20.96
C LEU A 222 -9.82 0.52 19.50
N ALA A 223 -9.53 -0.69 19.00
CA ALA A 223 -9.90 -1.10 17.65
C ALA A 223 -11.43 -1.16 17.45
N SER A 224 -12.17 -1.59 18.47
CA SER A 224 -13.64 -1.60 18.48
C SER A 224 -14.24 -0.19 18.46
N GLU A 225 -13.67 0.74 19.23
CA GLU A 225 -14.05 2.16 19.17
C GLU A 225 -13.82 2.74 17.78
N LYS A 226 -12.70 2.39 17.14
CA LYS A 226 -12.38 2.87 15.78
C LYS A 226 -13.28 2.30 14.69
N ALA A 227 -13.60 1.01 14.74
CA ALA A 227 -14.46 0.39 13.72
C ALA A 227 -15.93 0.76 13.87
N TYR A 228 -16.43 0.86 15.11
CA TYR A 228 -17.87 0.85 15.39
C TYR A 228 -18.33 1.90 16.41
N GLY A 229 -17.45 2.75 16.94
CA GLY A 229 -17.79 3.70 18.02
C GLY A 229 -18.20 2.99 19.32
N GLN A 230 -17.72 1.76 19.53
CA GLN A 230 -18.01 0.96 20.70
C GLN A 230 -16.72 0.65 21.47
N GLY A 231 -16.45 1.37 22.55
CA GLY A 231 -15.23 1.22 23.34
C GLY A 231 -15.13 -0.05 24.19
N ASN A 232 -16.12 -0.93 24.11
CA ASN A 232 -16.07 -2.25 24.74
C ASN A 232 -16.30 -3.34 23.68
N TYR A 233 -15.19 -3.98 23.29
CA TYR A 233 -15.15 -5.05 22.31
C TYR A 233 -16.12 -6.21 22.60
N ASN A 234 -16.37 -6.51 23.88
CA ASN A 234 -17.25 -7.62 24.26
C ASN A 234 -18.74 -7.35 23.98
N LYS A 235 -19.12 -6.10 23.73
CA LYS A 235 -20.49 -5.71 23.36
C LYS A 235 -20.80 -5.87 21.86
N LEU A 236 -19.77 -6.12 21.05
CA LEU A 236 -19.95 -6.39 19.62
C LEU A 236 -20.51 -7.80 19.40
N ASP A 237 -21.20 -7.99 18.28
CA ASP A 237 -21.55 -9.34 17.80
C ASP A 237 -20.31 -10.07 17.24
N GLU A 238 -20.42 -11.37 17.00
CA GLU A 238 -19.27 -12.19 16.56
C GLU A 238 -18.72 -11.78 15.18
N LYS A 239 -19.56 -11.24 14.28
CA LYS A 239 -19.09 -10.75 12.96
C LYS A 239 -18.31 -9.46 13.11
N GLN A 240 -18.82 -8.53 13.92
CA GLN A 240 -18.14 -7.27 14.24
C GLN A 240 -16.81 -7.53 14.96
N LYS A 241 -16.80 -8.45 15.92
CA LYS A 241 -15.59 -8.92 16.60
C LYS A 241 -14.55 -9.47 15.63
N ALA A 242 -14.96 -10.37 14.72
CA ALA A 242 -14.08 -10.90 13.69
C ALA A 242 -13.50 -9.79 12.82
N ARG A 243 -14.33 -8.83 12.39
CA ARG A 243 -13.88 -7.69 11.57
C ARG A 243 -12.90 -6.79 12.30
N VAL A 244 -13.10 -6.50 13.59
CA VAL A 244 -12.14 -5.72 14.40
C VAL A 244 -10.78 -6.42 14.47
N ARG A 245 -10.77 -7.73 14.71
CA ARG A 245 -9.52 -8.51 14.75
C ARG A 245 -8.81 -8.51 13.39
N GLU A 246 -9.56 -8.71 12.31
CA GLU A 246 -9.05 -8.67 10.94
C GLU A 246 -8.40 -7.32 10.63
N LEU A 247 -9.11 -6.21 10.88
CA LEU A 247 -8.59 -4.87 10.63
C LEU A 247 -7.34 -4.54 11.46
N LEU A 248 -7.36 -4.91 12.74
CA LEU A 248 -6.21 -4.70 13.63
C LEU A 248 -5.00 -5.54 13.21
N PHE A 249 -5.23 -6.81 12.85
CA PHE A 249 -4.17 -7.69 12.35
C PHE A 249 -3.60 -7.18 11.03
N GLN A 250 -4.45 -6.74 10.12
CA GLN A 250 -4.05 -6.29 8.80
C GLN A 250 -3.27 -4.96 8.88
N PHE A 251 -3.82 -3.96 9.56
CA PHE A 251 -3.35 -2.57 9.46
C PHE A 251 -2.66 -2.01 10.72
N GLY A 252 -2.79 -2.64 11.88
CA GLY A 252 -2.16 -2.13 13.11
C GLY A 252 -0.64 -1.97 12.96
N GLY A 253 -0.04 -0.93 13.51
CA GLY A 253 1.41 -0.70 13.50
C GLY A 253 2.04 -0.50 12.12
N THR A 254 1.21 -0.31 11.08
CA THR A 254 1.67 -0.01 9.72
C THR A 254 1.95 1.49 9.56
N ILE A 255 2.56 1.88 8.44
CA ILE A 255 2.74 3.30 8.09
C ILE A 255 1.40 3.86 7.63
N ASP A 256 0.99 5.05 8.06
CA ASP A 256 -0.22 5.68 7.52
C ASP A 256 -0.02 6.08 6.06
N TYR A 257 -0.64 5.33 5.15
CA TYR A 257 -0.46 5.52 3.71
C TYR A 257 -1.22 6.75 3.20
N SER A 258 -2.36 7.06 3.81
CA SER A 258 -3.15 8.23 3.44
C SER A 258 -2.47 9.52 3.88
N HIS A 259 -1.91 9.52 5.10
CA HIS A 259 -1.12 10.63 5.62
C HIS A 259 0.07 10.87 4.69
N MET A 260 0.88 9.83 4.43
CA MET A 260 2.06 9.93 3.58
C MET A 260 1.71 10.49 2.20
N ALA A 261 0.61 10.03 1.61
CA ALA A 261 0.13 10.53 0.32
C ALA A 261 -0.29 12.01 0.38
N ALA A 262 -0.88 12.47 1.49
CA ALA A 262 -1.27 13.86 1.67
C ALA A 262 -0.04 14.76 1.77
N THR A 263 0.96 14.36 2.55
CA THR A 263 2.24 15.07 2.70
C THR A 263 3.02 15.13 1.39
N ILE A 264 3.14 14.01 0.66
CA ILE A 264 3.75 13.99 -0.69
C ILE A 264 3.00 14.94 -1.63
N SER A 265 1.67 14.95 -1.58
CA SER A 265 0.85 15.83 -2.44
C SER A 265 1.04 17.31 -2.09
N ALA A 266 1.25 17.65 -0.82
CA ALA A 266 1.58 19.00 -0.38
C ALA A 266 2.94 19.44 -0.95
N HIS A 267 3.97 18.60 -0.88
CA HIS A 267 5.28 18.90 -1.48
C HIS A 267 5.23 19.14 -3.01
N PHE A 268 4.28 18.55 -3.73
CA PHE A 268 4.09 18.78 -5.16
C PHE A 268 3.24 20.00 -5.49
N THR A 269 2.50 20.55 -4.53
CA THR A 269 1.63 21.69 -4.76
C THR A 269 2.43 22.96 -4.46
N ASP A 270 2.37 23.94 -5.36
CA ASP A 270 3.11 25.19 -5.18
C ASP A 270 2.67 25.89 -3.87
N ASN A 271 3.63 26.51 -3.19
CA ASN A 271 3.42 27.22 -1.93
C ASN A 271 2.36 28.33 -2.10
N HIS A 272 1.28 28.28 -1.31
CA HIS A 272 0.17 29.23 -1.33
C HIS A 272 0.43 30.48 -0.48
N GLY A 273 1.70 30.81 -0.22
CA GLY A 273 2.12 31.94 0.60
C GLY A 273 2.27 31.59 2.09
N ILE A 274 2.37 30.31 2.44
CA ILE A 274 2.66 29.82 3.79
C ILE A 274 4.12 29.36 3.82
N GLU A 275 4.94 29.97 4.69
CA GLU A 275 6.33 29.54 4.85
C GLU A 275 6.38 28.10 5.39
N ASN A 276 7.15 27.23 4.73
CA ASN A 276 7.27 25.80 5.04
C ASN A 276 5.94 25.03 5.08
N GLU A 277 4.99 25.40 4.22
CA GLU A 277 3.65 24.78 4.12
C GLU A 277 3.69 23.25 4.00
N ASP A 278 4.68 22.73 3.27
CA ASP A 278 4.87 21.31 3.02
C ASP A 278 5.43 20.57 4.25
N ASP A 279 6.39 21.16 4.97
CA ASP A 279 6.83 20.63 6.27
C ASP A 279 5.68 20.66 7.29
N LEU A 280 4.86 21.72 7.31
CA LEU A 280 3.68 21.86 8.17
C LEU A 280 2.57 20.87 7.82
N ALA A 281 2.52 20.40 6.57
CA ALA A 281 1.58 19.37 6.13
C ALA A 281 2.00 17.95 6.54
N GLY A 282 3.23 17.76 7.03
CA GLY A 282 3.72 16.49 7.56
C GLY A 282 4.44 16.69 8.89
N TRP A 283 5.73 16.32 8.92
CA TRP A 283 6.51 16.18 10.16
C TRP A 283 6.45 17.38 11.10
N GLN A 284 6.50 18.62 10.58
CA GLN A 284 6.48 19.80 11.43
C GLN A 284 5.08 20.00 12.04
N GLY A 285 4.02 19.74 11.28
CA GLY A 285 2.65 19.80 11.75
C GLY A 285 2.37 18.80 12.86
N ASP A 286 2.89 17.58 12.74
CA ASP A 286 2.63 16.53 13.73
C ASP A 286 3.47 16.68 15.01
N VAL A 287 4.70 17.20 14.91
CA VAL A 287 5.58 17.41 16.08
C VAL A 287 5.28 18.70 16.85
N ALA A 288 4.85 19.76 16.15
CA ALA A 288 4.66 21.10 16.71
C ALA A 288 3.20 21.57 16.70
N GLY A 289 2.31 20.83 16.04
CA GLY A 289 0.96 21.32 15.76
C GLY A 289 0.96 22.37 14.66
N ALA A 290 -0.20 22.56 14.02
CA ALA A 290 -0.38 23.57 12.99
C ALA A 290 -1.80 24.14 13.06
N MET A 291 -1.95 25.44 12.84
CA MET A 291 -3.26 26.11 12.71
C MET A 291 -4.25 25.83 13.85
N GLY A 292 -3.76 25.73 15.09
CA GLY A 292 -4.58 25.46 16.28
C GLY A 292 -4.88 23.97 16.53
N ILE A 293 -4.33 23.07 15.70
CA ILE A 293 -4.32 21.63 15.94
C ILE A 293 -3.11 21.29 16.81
N SER A 294 -3.35 20.55 17.91
CA SER A 294 -2.29 20.11 18.81
C SER A 294 -1.35 19.09 18.16
N PRO A 295 -0.08 19.02 18.57
CA PRO A 295 0.85 17.98 18.14
C PRO A 295 0.29 16.57 18.37
N SER A 296 0.49 15.68 17.41
CA SER A 296 0.11 14.28 17.48
C SER A 296 0.99 13.47 16.54
N LEU A 297 1.99 12.78 17.09
CA LEU A 297 2.89 11.94 16.31
C LEU A 297 2.89 10.50 16.85
N GLY A 298 2.14 9.62 16.17
CA GLY A 298 2.23 8.18 16.36
C GLY A 298 3.43 7.57 15.61
N ASN A 299 3.70 6.27 15.81
CA ASN A 299 4.74 5.59 15.04
C ASN A 299 4.37 5.44 13.55
N ASP A 300 3.07 5.38 13.25
CA ASP A 300 2.52 5.39 11.90
C ASP A 300 2.78 6.72 11.19
N ASP A 301 2.49 7.85 11.85
CA ASP A 301 2.74 9.20 11.34
C ASP A 301 4.25 9.50 11.27
N TYR A 302 5.05 9.13 12.29
CA TYR A 302 6.52 9.27 12.26
C TYR A 302 7.16 8.61 11.03
N ARG A 303 6.74 7.37 10.71
CA ARG A 303 7.24 6.69 9.52
C ARG A 303 6.70 7.32 8.24
N SER A 304 5.43 7.72 8.23
CA SER A 304 4.74 8.35 7.11
C SER A 304 5.44 9.66 6.71
N ASP A 305 5.71 10.53 7.67
CA ASP A 305 6.33 11.84 7.46
C ASP A 305 7.72 11.75 6.87
N LEU A 306 8.58 10.91 7.47
CA LEU A 306 9.94 10.70 6.99
C LEU A 306 9.94 10.07 5.60
N ASP A 307 9.07 9.07 5.38
CA ASP A 307 8.95 8.40 4.08
C ASP A 307 8.40 9.34 3.01
N ALA A 308 7.46 10.23 3.35
CA ALA A 308 6.91 11.21 2.43
C ALA A 308 7.99 12.13 1.86
N VAL A 309 8.82 12.72 2.72
CA VAL A 309 9.94 13.59 2.29
C VAL A 309 10.93 12.80 1.44
N ASN A 310 11.31 11.59 1.87
CA ASN A 310 12.28 10.77 1.16
C ASN A 310 11.81 10.32 -0.22
N ILE A 311 10.57 9.84 -0.31
CA ILE A 311 9.95 9.39 -1.56
C ILE A 311 9.76 10.59 -2.49
N TYR A 312 9.26 11.73 -1.98
CA TYR A 312 9.13 12.96 -2.77
C TYR A 312 10.47 13.38 -3.38
N HIS A 313 11.54 13.45 -2.59
CA HIS A 313 12.85 13.90 -3.07
C HIS A 313 13.46 12.99 -4.15
N LYS A 314 13.21 11.67 -4.08
CA LYS A 314 13.61 10.72 -5.14
C LYS A 314 12.72 10.86 -6.39
N MET A 315 11.44 11.16 -6.20
CA MET A 315 10.46 11.17 -7.27
C MET A 315 10.33 12.52 -8.01
N LYS A 316 10.71 13.65 -7.40
CA LYS A 316 10.51 15.01 -7.95
C LYS A 316 11.12 15.23 -9.33
N ASN A 317 12.15 14.46 -9.69
CA ASN A 317 12.81 14.55 -10.99
C ASN A 317 12.12 13.73 -12.10
N GLY A 318 11.13 12.91 -11.74
CA GLY A 318 10.27 12.20 -12.69
C GLY A 318 10.40 10.68 -12.71
N ASP A 319 11.13 10.08 -11.77
CA ASP A 319 11.13 8.63 -11.58
C ASP A 319 9.75 8.13 -11.14
N SER A 320 9.39 6.89 -11.46
CA SER A 320 8.06 6.35 -11.17
C SER A 320 7.86 6.05 -9.68
N VAL A 321 6.63 6.18 -9.19
CA VAL A 321 6.26 5.76 -7.81
C VAL A 321 6.72 4.32 -7.57
N VAL A 322 6.51 3.44 -8.54
CA VAL A 322 6.87 2.02 -8.49
C VAL A 322 8.37 1.82 -8.31
N ASP A 323 9.21 2.49 -9.10
CA ASP A 323 10.66 2.35 -9.01
C ASP A 323 11.21 2.97 -7.73
N VAL A 324 10.73 4.16 -7.38
CA VAL A 324 11.17 4.90 -6.20
C VAL A 324 10.82 4.16 -4.93
N THR A 325 9.56 3.73 -4.75
CA THR A 325 9.14 3.05 -3.53
C THR A 325 9.83 1.70 -3.37
N ASN A 326 9.96 0.92 -4.44
CA ASN A 326 10.68 -0.36 -4.40
C ASN A 326 12.14 -0.15 -3.96
N SER A 327 12.85 0.80 -4.58
CA SER A 327 14.25 1.08 -4.24
C SER A 327 14.40 1.68 -2.84
N TYR A 328 13.48 2.53 -2.42
CA TYR A 328 13.52 3.17 -1.12
C TYR A 328 13.33 2.14 0.01
N TYR A 329 12.30 1.30 -0.08
CA TYR A 329 12.03 0.29 0.94
C TYR A 329 13.06 -0.83 0.94
N ASP A 330 13.68 -1.14 -0.20
CA ASP A 330 14.87 -1.99 -0.25
C ASP A 330 16.03 -1.46 0.63
N SER A 331 16.28 -0.15 0.61
CA SER A 331 17.30 0.48 1.46
C SER A 331 16.89 0.51 2.92
N VAL A 332 15.60 0.79 3.21
CA VAL A 332 15.05 0.74 4.58
C VAL A 332 15.20 -0.66 5.19
N GLU A 333 14.94 -1.72 4.41
CA GLU A 333 15.06 -3.11 4.84
C GLU A 333 16.53 -3.52 5.08
N ARG A 334 17.45 -3.04 4.23
CA ARG A 334 18.87 -3.43 4.29
C ARG A 334 19.69 -2.64 5.29
N THR A 335 19.28 -1.44 5.66
CA THR A 335 20.12 -0.52 6.44
C THR A 335 19.31 0.09 7.58
N SER A 336 19.66 -0.33 8.81
CA SER A 336 19.09 0.25 10.03
C SER A 336 19.32 1.76 10.06
N GLY A 337 18.30 2.53 10.45
CA GLY A 337 18.36 4.00 10.51
C GLY A 337 18.31 4.72 9.16
N TYR A 338 18.24 4.01 8.02
CA TYR A 338 18.23 4.63 6.69
C TYR A 338 17.13 5.68 6.52
N ARG A 339 15.91 5.38 6.99
CA ARG A 339 14.75 6.29 6.95
C ARG A 339 15.06 7.66 7.55
N ALA A 340 15.57 7.68 8.79
CA ALA A 340 15.88 8.91 9.51
C ALA A 340 17.07 9.65 8.90
N TYR A 341 18.11 8.90 8.50
CA TYR A 341 19.29 9.48 7.86
C TYR A 341 18.95 10.19 6.55
N GLU A 342 18.24 9.50 5.66
CA GLU A 342 17.81 10.03 4.37
C GLU A 342 16.88 11.25 4.54
N PHE A 343 15.99 11.21 5.54
CA PHE A 343 15.11 12.34 5.85
C PHE A 343 15.90 13.59 6.22
N VAL A 344 16.83 13.46 7.18
CA VAL A 344 17.67 14.57 7.62
C VAL A 344 18.48 15.13 6.46
N GLN A 345 19.04 14.27 5.60
CA GLN A 345 19.70 14.74 4.39
C GLN A 345 18.76 15.53 3.48
N ASN A 346 17.55 15.04 3.22
CA ASN A 346 16.62 15.66 2.30
C ASN A 346 16.14 17.04 2.76
N ILE A 347 15.78 17.20 4.04
CA ILE A 347 15.40 18.50 4.60
C ILE A 347 16.59 19.48 4.67
N GLY A 348 17.82 18.96 4.60
CA GLY A 348 19.07 19.72 4.51
C GLY A 348 19.58 19.92 3.09
N GLU A 349 18.75 19.68 2.07
CA GLU A 349 19.11 19.82 0.64
C GLU A 349 20.29 18.92 0.21
N GLY A 350 20.37 17.71 0.78
CA GLY A 350 21.44 16.75 0.58
C GLY A 350 22.60 16.86 1.57
N ASP A 351 22.57 17.83 2.48
CA ASP A 351 23.57 18.03 3.53
C ASP A 351 22.97 17.67 4.90
N TYR A 352 23.45 16.57 5.48
CA TYR A 352 22.99 16.09 6.78
C TYR A 352 23.17 17.12 7.91
N THR A 353 24.29 17.85 7.92
CA THR A 353 24.57 18.84 8.96
C THR A 353 23.60 20.03 8.86
N LYS A 354 23.28 20.47 7.63
CA LYS A 354 22.23 21.48 7.42
C LYS A 354 20.87 20.98 7.88
N GLY A 355 20.54 19.72 7.58
CA GLY A 355 19.28 19.12 8.01
C GLY A 355 19.13 19.06 9.53
N MET A 356 20.17 18.59 10.23
CA MET A 356 20.19 18.60 11.70
C MET A 356 20.06 20.00 12.26
N LYS A 357 20.75 20.98 11.66
CA LYS A 357 20.64 22.38 12.07
C LYS A 357 19.21 22.91 11.90
N LYS A 358 18.54 22.62 10.78
CA LYS A 358 17.13 22.97 10.54
C LYS A 358 16.24 22.39 11.64
N LEU A 359 16.37 21.10 11.97
CA LEU A 359 15.61 20.46 13.04
C LEU A 359 15.84 21.11 14.41
N GLU A 360 17.10 21.38 14.76
CA GLU A 360 17.44 22.01 16.03
C GLU A 360 16.91 23.44 16.14
N GLU A 361 16.94 24.21 15.06
CA GLU A 361 16.40 25.58 15.03
C GLU A 361 14.88 25.57 15.16
N THR A 362 14.18 24.70 14.42
CA THR A 362 12.72 24.53 14.55
C THR A 362 12.35 24.10 15.97
N TYR A 363 13.08 23.14 16.54
CA TYR A 363 12.87 22.69 17.92
C TYR A 363 13.06 23.83 18.93
N LYS A 364 14.17 24.58 18.85
CA LYS A 364 14.46 25.72 19.74
C LYS A 364 13.37 26.78 19.70
N LEU A 365 12.90 27.13 18.50
CA LEU A 365 11.81 28.09 18.32
C LEU A 365 10.52 27.59 18.97
N TYR A 366 10.17 26.32 18.76
CA TYR A 366 8.96 25.73 19.31
C TYR A 366 8.98 25.70 20.85
N VAL A 367 10.03 25.16 21.46
CA VAL A 367 10.12 25.05 22.94
C VAL A 367 10.24 26.40 23.64
N SER A 368 10.76 27.42 22.96
CA SER A 368 10.83 28.79 23.52
C SER A 368 9.46 29.45 23.66
N SER A 369 8.45 28.95 22.93
CA SER A 369 7.11 29.52 22.86
C SER A 369 6.02 28.63 23.48
N HIS A 370 6.39 27.44 23.97
CA HIS A 370 5.47 26.41 24.45
C HIS A 370 5.91 25.82 25.80
N SER A 371 4.97 25.25 26.55
CA SER A 371 5.30 24.53 27.79
C SER A 371 6.06 23.24 27.51
N SER A 372 6.70 22.67 28.54
CA SER A 372 7.37 21.36 28.45
C SER A 372 6.40 20.24 28.06
N GLU A 373 5.14 20.30 28.51
CA GLU A 373 4.11 19.32 28.16
C GLU A 373 3.78 19.38 26.66
N GLN A 374 3.64 20.59 26.12
CA GLN A 374 3.43 20.85 24.69
C GLN A 374 4.64 20.51 23.83
N SER A 375 5.85 20.49 24.41
CA SER A 375 7.12 20.19 23.75
C SER A 375 7.47 18.69 23.70
N SER A 376 6.77 17.86 24.50
CA SER A 376 7.12 16.45 24.68
C SER A 376 7.08 15.61 23.39
N THR A 377 6.16 15.89 22.47
CA THR A 377 6.09 15.22 21.16
C THR A 377 7.32 15.52 20.31
N PHE A 378 7.70 16.80 20.23
CA PHE A 378 8.88 17.23 19.49
C PHE A 378 10.16 16.68 20.15
N GLU A 379 10.25 16.68 21.47
CA GLU A 379 11.38 16.08 22.19
C GLU A 379 11.56 14.59 21.84
N LYS A 380 10.49 13.81 21.83
CA LYS A 380 10.53 12.39 21.42
C LYS A 380 11.00 12.24 19.98
N PHE A 381 10.51 13.08 19.08
CA PHE A 381 10.94 13.10 17.68
C PHE A 381 12.43 13.38 17.54
N MET A 382 12.94 14.44 18.18
CA MET A 382 14.37 14.79 18.16
C MET A 382 15.24 13.66 18.73
N ASN A 383 14.80 13.06 19.84
CA ASN A 383 15.51 11.93 20.44
C ASN A 383 15.55 10.72 19.49
N ALA A 384 14.44 10.41 18.79
CA ALA A 384 14.39 9.33 17.81
C ALA A 384 15.38 9.56 16.66
N ILE A 385 15.44 10.78 16.11
CA ILE A 385 16.39 11.14 15.04
C ILE A 385 17.84 11.07 15.54
N GLN A 386 18.14 11.62 16.72
CA GLN A 386 19.50 11.69 17.26
C GLN A 386 20.04 10.33 17.75
N HIS A 387 19.19 9.40 18.19
CA HIS A 387 19.63 8.08 18.63
C HIS A 387 20.37 7.33 17.51
N PHE A 388 19.98 7.54 16.25
CA PHE A 388 20.63 6.93 15.09
C PHE A 388 21.99 7.54 14.74
N GLN A 389 22.23 8.82 15.02
CA GLN A 389 23.55 9.42 14.78
C GLN A 389 24.66 8.71 15.57
N LYS A 390 24.34 8.29 16.80
CA LYS A 390 25.26 7.52 17.67
C LYS A 390 25.54 6.09 17.16
N ASP A 391 24.67 5.53 16.33
CA ASP A 391 24.87 4.22 15.72
C ASP A 391 25.69 4.28 14.42
N LEU A 392 25.68 5.42 13.71
CA LEU A 392 26.55 5.70 12.56
C LEU A 392 27.98 6.09 12.98
N ASP A 393 28.15 6.74 14.14
CA ASP A 393 29.45 7.11 14.71
C ASP A 393 30.20 5.94 15.37
N LYS A 394 29.58 4.75 15.46
CA LYS A 394 30.30 3.53 15.84
C LYS A 394 31.20 3.12 14.68
N PRO A 395 32.51 2.87 14.89
CA PRO A 395 33.37 2.35 13.84
C PRO A 395 32.75 1.06 13.31
N ASN A 396 32.48 1.05 12.01
CA ASN A 396 31.96 -0.08 11.27
C ASN A 396 32.75 -1.34 11.70
N PRO A 397 32.13 -2.43 12.19
CA PRO A 397 32.87 -3.66 12.36
C PRO A 397 33.44 -4.01 10.98
N SER A 398 34.77 -4.01 10.90
CA SER A 398 35.52 -4.27 9.68
C SER A 398 34.86 -5.41 8.92
N ILE A 399 34.42 -5.12 7.68
CA ILE A 399 34.13 -6.17 6.70
C ILE A 399 35.43 -6.97 6.64
N GLY A 400 35.40 -8.16 7.26
CA GLY A 400 36.57 -9.00 7.39
C GLY A 400 37.14 -9.24 6.00
N GLU A 401 38.40 -8.87 5.84
CA GLU A 401 39.25 -9.41 4.79
C GLU A 401 39.09 -10.93 4.83
N GLN A 402 38.37 -11.47 3.85
CA GLN A 402 38.46 -12.88 3.54
C GLN A 402 39.91 -13.11 3.12
N ASN A 403 40.70 -13.63 4.06
CA ASN A 403 42.02 -14.15 3.80
C ASN A 403 41.93 -15.18 2.68
N VAL A 404 42.36 -14.77 1.49
CA VAL A 404 42.79 -15.67 0.43
C VAL A 404 44.08 -16.32 0.91
N LYS A 405 43.99 -17.58 1.34
CA LYS A 405 45.02 -18.60 1.17
C LYS A 405 44.39 -19.97 1.03
#